data_AF-A0AAD9FNP6-F1
#
_entry.id   AF-A0AAD9FNP6-F1
#
_cell.length_a   1.000
_cell.length_b   1.000
_cell.length_c   1.000
_cell.angle_alpha   90.00
_cell.angle_beta   90.00
_cell.angle_gamma   90.00
#
_symmetry.space_group_name_H-M   'P 1'
#
loop_
_entity.id
_entity.type
_entity.pdbx_description
1 polymer ?
#
loop_
_entity_poly.entity_id
_entity_poly.type
_entity_poly.pdbx_seq_one_letter_code
_entity_poly.pdbx_strand_id
1 'polypeptide(L)'
;MGLDFIINKRLEYTYDNGWTYRFWLKSESRIVYEISGGPMNGRNNYQTCYVQEIRPEELYKISWVEETDTVVSMTIDFPAKRLFTIIAFSQGHWEQAEAAHGDKRNQGDLERWRGLAKIGGPANRHIVVEAANIQVIEEGRGTIEDIDPAAPTL
;
A
#
# COMPACT_ATOMS: atom_id res chain seq x y z
N MET A 1 2.66 -22.30 -10.50
CA MET A 1 2.38 -20.88 -10.26
C MET A 1 1.50 -20.83 -9.04
N GLY A 2 1.94 -20.13 -8.00
CA GLY A 2 1.26 -20.11 -6.71
C GLY A 2 1.64 -18.86 -5.93
N LEU A 3 0.72 -18.37 -5.11
CA LEU A 3 0.95 -17.19 -4.27
C LEU A 3 1.51 -17.57 -2.89
N ASP A 4 1.65 -18.86 -2.59
CA ASP A 4 2.05 -19.41 -1.30
C ASP A 4 3.35 -18.79 -0.77
N PHE A 5 4.31 -18.49 -1.66
CA PHE A 5 5.57 -17.88 -1.28
C PHE A 5 5.37 -16.46 -0.72
N ILE A 6 4.53 -15.61 -1.33
CA ILE A 6 4.36 -14.21 -0.92
C ILE A 6 3.28 -14.02 0.15
N ILE A 7 2.30 -14.91 0.21
CA ILE A 7 1.25 -14.86 1.23
C ILE A 7 1.88 -14.93 2.63
N ASN A 8 1.29 -14.19 3.54
CA ASN A 8 1.72 -14.03 4.92
C ASN A 8 3.12 -13.39 5.09
N LYS A 9 3.75 -12.87 4.02
CA LYS A 9 5.00 -12.11 4.16
C LYS A 9 4.74 -10.66 4.55
N ARG A 10 5.60 -10.15 5.42
CA ARG A 10 5.73 -8.75 5.79
C ARG A 10 7.03 -8.18 5.22
N LEU A 11 6.91 -7.03 4.59
CA LEU A 11 8.04 -6.28 4.04
C LEU A 11 8.13 -4.92 4.71
N GLU A 12 9.34 -4.49 5.04
CA GLU A 12 9.67 -3.10 5.41
C GLU A 12 10.68 -2.57 4.38
N TYR A 13 10.42 -1.37 3.87
CA TYR A 13 11.16 -0.80 2.75
C TYR A 13 11.25 0.72 2.84
N THR A 14 12.33 1.26 2.27
CA THR A 14 12.53 2.70 2.12
C THR A 14 12.75 3.03 0.66
N TYR A 15 11.89 3.88 0.11
CA TYR A 15 12.01 4.41 -1.25
C TYR A 15 13.29 5.23 -1.39
N ASP A 16 13.77 5.36 -2.63
CA ASP A 16 15.00 6.10 -2.95
C ASP A 16 14.87 7.59 -2.60
N ASN A 17 13.64 8.11 -2.53
CA ASN A 17 13.32 9.46 -2.04
C ASN A 17 13.22 9.59 -0.49
N GLY A 18 13.54 8.52 0.26
CA GLY A 18 13.59 8.50 1.73
C GLY A 18 12.29 8.13 2.44
N TRP A 19 11.20 7.87 1.71
CA TRP A 19 9.92 7.48 2.30
C TRP A 19 9.95 6.04 2.82
N THR A 20 9.51 5.81 4.07
CA THR A 20 9.60 4.48 4.71
C THR A 20 8.21 3.92 5.00
N TYR A 21 8.00 2.68 4.57
CA TYR A 21 6.71 2.01 4.52
C TYR A 21 6.89 0.55 4.96
N ARG A 22 5.81 -0.04 5.45
CA ARG A 22 5.73 -1.49 5.64
C ARG A 22 4.37 -2.03 5.30
N PHE A 23 4.33 -3.27 4.82
CA PHE A 23 3.07 -3.98 4.61
C PHE A 23 3.18 -5.44 5.02
N TRP A 24 2.03 -6.05 5.30
CA TRP A 24 1.85 -7.48 5.41
C TRP A 24 0.77 -7.94 4.42
N LEU A 25 1.11 -8.91 3.58
CA LEU A 25 0.17 -9.53 2.64
C LEU A 25 -0.55 -10.67 3.35
N LYS A 26 -1.65 -10.37 4.03
CA LYS A 26 -2.44 -11.35 4.81
C LYS A 26 -2.90 -12.55 4.00
N SER A 27 -3.38 -12.31 2.78
CA SER A 27 -3.89 -13.34 1.88
C SER A 27 -3.76 -12.88 0.43
N GLU A 28 -4.14 -13.73 -0.53
CA GLU A 28 -4.14 -13.42 -1.96
C GLU A 28 -4.90 -12.14 -2.35
N SER A 29 -5.82 -11.67 -1.51
CA SER A 29 -6.68 -10.52 -1.78
C SER A 29 -6.69 -9.48 -0.66
N ARG A 30 -5.79 -9.57 0.33
CA ARG A 30 -5.76 -8.68 1.50
C ARG A 30 -4.35 -8.23 1.85
N ILE A 31 -4.15 -6.91 1.82
CA ILE A 31 -2.92 -6.25 2.26
C ILE A 31 -3.24 -5.30 3.41
N VAL A 32 -2.37 -5.25 4.42
CA VAL A 32 -2.41 -4.26 5.51
C VAL A 32 -1.07 -3.54 5.51
N TYR A 33 -1.07 -2.20 5.61
CA TYR A 33 0.15 -1.41 5.53
C TYR A 33 0.11 -0.19 6.43
N GLU A 34 1.31 0.25 6.78
CA GLU A 34 1.56 1.39 7.66
C GLU A 34 2.66 2.25 7.04
N ILE A 35 2.47 3.56 7.11
CA ILE A 35 3.38 4.55 6.53
C ILE A 35 4.08 5.29 7.66
N SER A 36 5.41 5.20 7.70
CA SER A 36 6.25 5.77 8.76
C SER A 36 7.20 6.87 8.29
N GLY A 37 7.17 7.24 7.00
CA GLY A 37 7.97 8.33 6.46
C GLY A 37 7.35 8.96 5.20
N GLY A 38 7.75 10.20 4.91
CA GLY A 38 7.22 11.00 3.81
C GLY A 38 5.91 11.74 4.16
N PRO A 39 5.22 12.32 3.16
CA PRO A 39 4.04 13.17 3.35
C PRO A 39 2.85 12.49 4.04
N MET A 40 2.78 11.15 3.95
CA MET A 40 1.68 10.35 4.50
C MET A 40 2.04 9.64 5.81
N ASN A 41 3.09 10.10 6.50
CA ASN A 41 3.52 9.51 7.77
C ASN A 41 2.38 9.50 8.81
N GLY A 42 2.13 8.33 9.42
CA GLY A 42 1.04 8.12 10.37
C GLY A 42 -0.27 7.63 9.74
N ARG A 43 -0.26 7.21 8.47
CA ARG A 43 -1.39 6.57 7.79
C ARG A 43 -1.31 5.05 7.93
N ASN A 44 -2.34 4.44 8.50
CA ASN A 44 -2.52 2.99 8.62
C ASN A 44 -3.75 2.55 7.82
N ASN A 45 -3.58 1.59 6.92
CA ASN A 45 -4.65 1.22 6.01
C ASN A 45 -4.63 -0.28 5.67
N TYR A 46 -5.72 -0.75 5.08
CA TYR A 46 -5.87 -2.11 4.58
C TYR A 46 -6.73 -2.10 3.33
N GLN A 47 -6.42 -2.98 2.37
CA GLN A 47 -7.11 -2.98 1.08
C GLN A 47 -7.36 -4.37 0.52
N THR A 48 -8.42 -4.43 -0.30
CA THR A 48 -8.57 -5.46 -1.31
C THR A 48 -7.48 -5.22 -2.36
N CYS A 49 -6.65 -6.22 -2.61
CA CYS A 49 -5.58 -6.12 -3.59
C CYS A 49 -5.63 -7.27 -4.59
N TYR A 50 -4.88 -7.09 -5.68
CA TYR A 50 -4.72 -8.08 -6.75
C TYR A 50 -3.25 -8.43 -6.85
N VAL A 51 -2.95 -9.72 -6.74
CA VAL A 51 -1.58 -10.25 -6.73
C VAL A 51 -1.34 -11.08 -7.97
N GLN A 52 -0.19 -10.87 -8.63
CA GLN A 52 0.26 -11.66 -9.77
C GLN A 52 1.68 -12.16 -9.52
N GLU A 53 1.91 -13.45 -9.73
CA GLU A 53 3.25 -14.01 -9.83
C GLU A 53 3.78 -13.74 -11.25
N ILE A 54 4.85 -12.94 -11.37
CA ILE A 54 5.50 -12.64 -12.66
C ILE A 54 6.56 -13.71 -12.95
N ARG A 55 7.36 -14.05 -11.94
CA ARG A 55 8.39 -15.09 -12.00
C ARG A 55 8.33 -15.90 -10.71
N PRO A 56 8.25 -17.24 -10.79
CA PRO A 56 8.02 -18.06 -9.62
C PRO A 56 8.97 -17.79 -8.47
N GLU A 57 8.43 -17.59 -7.27
CA GLU A 57 9.19 -17.36 -6.02
C GLU A 57 10.14 -16.15 -6.04
N GLU A 58 10.13 -15.32 -7.10
CA GLU A 58 11.12 -14.27 -7.30
C GLU A 58 10.51 -12.90 -7.58
N LEU A 59 9.50 -12.81 -8.46
CA LEU A 59 8.90 -11.54 -8.87
C LEU A 59 7.39 -11.57 -8.74
N TYR A 60 6.85 -10.59 -8.02
CA TYR A 60 5.42 -10.46 -7.78
C TYR A 60 4.94 -9.04 -8.03
N LYS A 61 3.70 -8.89 -8.48
CA LYS A 61 3.02 -7.60 -8.61
C LYS A 61 1.83 -7.55 -7.67
N ILE A 62 1.66 -6.44 -6.96
CA ILE A 62 0.51 -6.19 -6.09
C ILE A 62 -0.09 -4.84 -6.51
N SER A 63 -1.41 -4.80 -6.75
CA SER A 63 -2.11 -3.57 -7.15
C SER A 63 -3.43 -3.41 -6.41
N TRP A 64 -3.82 -2.17 -6.12
CA TRP A 64 -5.09 -1.84 -5.47
C TRP A 64 -5.51 -0.38 -5.71
N VAL A 65 -6.73 -0.05 -5.29
CA VAL A 65 -7.25 1.32 -5.22
C VAL A 65 -7.64 1.60 -3.77
N GLU A 66 -7.44 2.83 -3.32
CA GLU A 66 -7.78 3.28 -1.97
C GLU A 66 -9.06 4.13 -1.93
N GLU A 67 -9.62 4.34 -0.74
CA GLU A 67 -10.79 5.21 -0.52
C GLU A 67 -10.53 6.68 -0.81
N THR A 68 -9.26 7.07 -0.92
CA THR A 68 -8.82 8.38 -1.39
C THR A 68 -8.82 8.48 -2.92
N ASP A 69 -9.22 7.44 -3.65
CA ASP A 69 -9.07 7.26 -5.10
C ASP A 69 -7.60 7.16 -5.57
N THR A 70 -6.65 6.96 -4.66
CA THR A 70 -5.27 6.64 -5.04
C THR A 70 -5.18 5.24 -5.63
N VAL A 71 -4.49 5.12 -6.76
CA VAL A 71 -4.18 3.82 -7.39
C VAL A 71 -2.73 3.47 -7.09
N VAL A 72 -2.48 2.25 -6.60
CA VAL A 72 -1.14 1.76 -6.30
C VAL A 72 -0.88 0.50 -7.11
N SER A 73 0.31 0.41 -7.71
CA SER A 73 0.81 -0.81 -8.31
C SER A 73 2.29 -0.93 -8.01
N MET A 74 2.69 -2.03 -7.36
CA MET A 74 4.06 -2.30 -6.99
C MET A 74 4.53 -3.65 -7.52
N THR A 75 5.79 -3.71 -7.94
CA THR A 75 6.49 -4.93 -8.31
C THR A 75 7.58 -5.20 -7.29
N ILE A 76 7.65 -6.40 -6.76
CA ILE A 76 8.58 -6.84 -5.72
C ILE A 76 9.56 -7.83 -6.36
N ASP A 77 10.84 -7.52 -6.29
CA ASP A 77 11.96 -8.37 -6.67
C ASP A 77 12.63 -8.91 -5.42
N PHE A 78 12.31 -10.16 -5.07
CA PHE A 78 12.83 -10.82 -3.88
C PHE A 78 14.35 -11.06 -3.96
N PRO A 79 14.91 -11.61 -5.07
CA PRO A 79 16.35 -11.76 -5.22
C PRO A 79 17.12 -10.44 -5.08
N ALA A 80 16.63 -9.37 -5.72
CA ALA A 80 17.29 -8.07 -5.67
C ALA A 80 17.04 -7.29 -4.38
N LYS A 81 16.08 -7.75 -3.54
CA LYS A 81 15.55 -7.00 -2.38
C LYS A 81 15.14 -5.57 -2.75
N ARG A 82 14.47 -5.44 -3.90
CA ARG A 82 13.98 -4.17 -4.41
C ARG A 82 12.49 -4.22 -4.68
N LEU A 83 11.85 -3.06 -4.64
CA LEU A 83 10.52 -2.88 -5.19
C LEU A 83 10.44 -1.65 -6.08
N PHE A 84 9.45 -1.65 -6.96
CA PHE A 84 9.21 -0.61 -7.96
C PHE A 84 7.72 -0.30 -7.95
N THR A 85 7.38 0.94 -7.62
CA THR A 85 5.99 1.34 -7.39
C THR A 85 5.62 2.51 -8.29
N ILE A 86 4.41 2.44 -8.85
CA ILE A 86 3.67 3.62 -9.28
C ILE A 86 2.56 3.88 -8.26
N ILE A 87 2.53 5.11 -7.75
CA ILE A 87 1.44 5.65 -6.94
C ILE A 87 0.82 6.79 -7.74
N ALA A 88 -0.44 6.62 -8.12
CA ALA A 88 -1.20 7.65 -8.79
C ALA A 88 -2.16 8.29 -7.79
N PHE A 89 -1.66 9.25 -7.02
CA PHE A 89 -2.44 9.98 -6.02
C PHE A 89 -3.57 10.75 -6.69
N SER A 90 -4.77 10.72 -6.09
CA SER A 90 -5.82 11.66 -6.45
C SER A 90 -5.40 13.09 -6.06
N GLN A 91 -6.01 14.10 -6.71
CA GLN A 91 -5.71 15.50 -6.42
C GLN A 91 -5.89 15.81 -4.94
N GLY A 92 -7.04 15.44 -4.35
CA GLY A 92 -7.32 15.67 -2.94
C GLY A 92 -6.31 15.02 -2.00
N HIS A 93 -5.92 13.77 -2.27
CA HIS A 93 -4.93 13.08 -1.45
C HIS A 93 -3.56 13.79 -1.51
N TRP A 94 -3.13 14.22 -2.70
CA TRP A 94 -1.83 14.86 -2.86
C TRP A 94 -1.78 16.27 -2.25
N GLU A 95 -2.76 17.11 -2.59
CA GLU A 95 -2.78 18.52 -2.16
C GLU A 95 -3.13 18.67 -0.67
N GLN A 96 -3.76 17.67 -0.07
CA GLN A 96 -4.16 17.66 1.35
C GLN A 96 -3.64 16.41 2.08
N ALA A 97 -2.35 16.11 1.89
CA ALA A 97 -1.69 14.89 2.42
C ALA A 97 -1.94 14.64 3.92
N GLU A 98 -1.92 15.67 4.76
CA GLU A 98 -2.18 15.55 6.21
C GLU A 98 -3.58 15.00 6.52
N ALA A 99 -4.59 15.33 5.69
CA ALA A 99 -5.94 14.81 5.86
C ALA A 99 -6.02 13.30 5.56
N ALA A 100 -5.02 12.71 4.92
CA ALA A 100 -4.92 11.27 4.68
C ALA A 100 -4.24 10.51 5.83
N HIS A 101 -3.76 11.18 6.87
CA HIS A 101 -3.25 10.52 8.08
C HIS A 101 -4.38 9.86 8.88
N GLY A 102 -4.00 8.98 9.82
CA GLY A 102 -4.93 8.27 10.69
C GLY A 102 -5.08 6.79 10.34
N ASP A 103 -6.11 6.15 10.88
CA ASP A 103 -6.35 4.71 10.69
C ASP A 103 -7.69 4.49 9.99
N LYS A 104 -7.71 3.67 8.93
CA LYS A 104 -8.96 3.31 8.22
C LYS A 104 -10.04 2.75 9.15
N ARG A 105 -9.64 2.09 10.24
CA ARG A 105 -10.55 1.53 11.26
C ARG A 105 -11.31 2.63 12.01
N ASN A 106 -10.80 3.85 12.02
CA ASN A 106 -11.51 5.01 12.55
C ASN A 106 -12.51 5.54 11.50
N GLN A 107 -13.79 5.54 11.86
CA GLN A 107 -14.86 5.96 10.96
C GLN A 107 -14.71 7.41 10.47
N GLY A 108 -14.23 8.33 11.32
CA GLY A 108 -14.01 9.72 10.96
C GLY A 108 -12.84 9.91 9.98
N ASP A 109 -11.79 9.12 10.12
CA ASP A 109 -10.67 9.12 9.18
C ASP A 109 -11.10 8.55 7.82
N LEU A 110 -11.83 7.43 7.81
CA LEU A 110 -12.38 6.83 6.61
C LEU A 110 -13.32 7.80 5.85
N GLU A 111 -14.22 8.48 6.56
CA GLU A 111 -15.11 9.48 5.95
C GLU A 111 -14.33 10.66 5.38
N ARG A 112 -13.31 11.15 6.09
CA ARG A 112 -12.40 12.20 5.61
C ARG A 112 -11.69 11.77 4.33
N TRP A 113 -11.16 10.55 4.27
CA TRP A 113 -10.46 10.02 3.09
C TRP A 113 -11.38 9.90 1.88
N ARG A 114 -12.62 9.44 2.08
CA ARG A 114 -13.67 9.44 1.03
C ARG A 114 -14.03 10.84 0.57
N GLY A 115 -13.88 11.84 1.44
CA GLY A 115 -13.97 13.26 1.08
C GLY A 115 -12.86 13.70 0.12
N LEU A 116 -11.62 13.26 0.37
CA LEU A 116 -10.46 13.57 -0.49
C LEU A 116 -10.64 13.04 -1.92
N ALA A 117 -11.22 11.85 -2.08
CA ALA A 117 -11.52 11.26 -3.39
C ALA A 117 -12.48 12.12 -4.25
N LYS A 118 -13.25 13.02 -3.63
CA LYS A 118 -14.19 13.91 -4.34
C LYS A 118 -13.55 15.22 -4.82
N ILE A 119 -12.29 15.47 -4.45
CA ILE A 119 -11.56 16.68 -4.85
C ILE A 119 -10.84 16.40 -6.16
N GLY A 120 -11.19 17.16 -7.20
CA GLY A 120 -10.67 16.98 -8.54
C GLY A 120 -11.39 15.87 -9.31
N GLY A 121 -10.65 15.07 -10.05
CA GLY A 121 -11.19 13.94 -10.82
C GLY A 121 -10.08 13.03 -11.36
N PRO A 122 -10.42 11.93 -12.05
CA PRO A 122 -9.44 10.90 -12.44
C PRO A 122 -8.31 11.39 -13.36
N ALA A 123 -8.51 12.51 -14.06
CA ALA A 123 -7.50 13.14 -14.91
C ALA A 123 -6.46 13.98 -14.12
N ASN A 124 -6.76 14.33 -12.86
CA ASN A 124 -5.95 15.22 -12.03
C ASN A 124 -5.08 14.43 -11.05
N ARG A 125 -4.35 13.43 -11.54
CA ARG A 125 -3.52 12.58 -10.69
C ARG A 125 -2.11 13.13 -10.55
N HIS A 126 -1.57 13.07 -9.33
CA HIS A 126 -0.14 13.25 -9.10
C HIS A 126 0.55 11.89 -9.15
N ILE A 127 1.42 11.69 -10.13
CA ILE A 127 2.10 10.41 -10.36
C ILE A 127 3.46 10.42 -9.67
N VAL A 128 3.67 9.44 -8.79
CA VAL A 128 4.98 9.12 -8.20
C VAL A 128 5.40 7.76 -8.73
N VAL A 129 6.60 7.69 -9.31
CA VAL A 129 7.23 6.44 -9.74
C VAL A 129 8.56 6.33 -9.03
N GLU A 130 8.67 5.36 -8.13
CA GLU A 130 9.81 5.24 -7.24
C GLU A 130 10.24 3.79 -7.06
N ALA A 131 11.54 3.61 -6.87
CA ALA A 131 12.11 2.34 -6.44
C ALA A 131 12.45 2.41 -4.95
N ALA A 132 12.53 1.24 -4.31
CA ALA A 132 12.88 1.14 -2.90
C ALA A 132 13.87 0.00 -2.65
N ASN A 133 14.55 0.09 -1.52
CA ASN A 133 15.32 -1.01 -0.94
C ASN A 133 14.47 -1.68 0.15
N ILE A 134 14.41 -3.01 0.13
CA ILE A 134 13.71 -3.81 1.12
C ILE A 134 14.69 -4.16 2.25
N GLN A 135 14.42 -3.70 3.46
CA GLN A 135 15.26 -4.02 4.63
C GLN A 135 14.81 -5.29 5.34
N VAL A 136 13.50 -5.56 5.35
CA VAL A 136 12.91 -6.69 6.07
C VAL A 136 12.04 -7.50 5.13
N ILE A 137 12.20 -8.82 5.17
CA ILE A 137 11.30 -9.81 4.56
C ILE A 137 11.11 -10.91 5.58
N GLU A 138 9.95 -10.96 6.22
CA GLU A 138 9.65 -11.92 7.28
C GLU A 138 8.27 -12.52 7.10
N GLU A 139 8.01 -13.67 7.73
CA GLU A 139 6.68 -14.27 7.77
C GLU A 139 5.89 -13.76 8.99
N GLY A 140 4.58 -13.60 8.81
CA GLY A 140 3.67 -13.09 9.81
C GLY A 140 3.56 -11.57 9.81
N ARG A 141 2.51 -11.07 10.49
CA ARG A 141 2.19 -9.64 10.57
C ARG A 141 3.16 -8.81 11.43
N GLY A 142 3.95 -9.46 12.26
CA GLY A 142 4.73 -8.78 13.31
C GLY A 142 3.83 -7.92 14.20
N THR A 143 4.06 -6.61 14.23
CA THR A 143 3.25 -5.67 15.01
C THR A 143 2.10 -5.02 14.24
N ILE A 144 1.97 -5.29 12.94
CA ILE A 144 0.87 -4.74 12.13
C ILE A 144 -0.47 -5.27 12.68
N GLU A 145 -1.42 -4.37 12.91
CA GLU A 145 -2.75 -4.73 13.39
C GLU A 145 -3.48 -5.58 12.34
N ASP A 146 -4.07 -6.70 12.77
CA ASP A 146 -4.80 -7.57 11.86
C ASP A 146 -6.10 -6.91 11.36
N ILE A 147 -6.71 -7.52 10.35
CA ILE A 147 -8.02 -7.17 9.83
C ILE A 147 -8.92 -8.41 9.77
N ASP A 148 -10.21 -8.19 9.95
CA ASP A 148 -11.21 -9.18 9.58
C ASP A 148 -11.11 -9.42 8.06
N PRO A 149 -11.01 -10.67 7.57
CA PRO A 149 -11.03 -10.98 6.14
C PRO A 149 -12.25 -10.38 5.40
N ALA A 150 -13.39 -10.27 6.08
CA ALA A 150 -14.64 -9.70 5.59
C ALA A 150 -14.75 -8.17 5.80
N ALA A 151 -13.72 -7.51 6.33
CA ALA A 151 -13.72 -6.06 6.48
C ALA A 151 -13.97 -5.37 5.13
N PRO A 152 -14.91 -4.41 5.07
CA PRO A 152 -15.23 -3.74 3.82
C PRO A 152 -14.07 -2.86 3.35
N THR A 153 -13.94 -2.78 2.03
CA THR A 153 -13.07 -1.81 1.36
C THR A 153 -13.95 -0.90 0.49
N LEU A 154 -13.36 -0.24 -0.53
CA LEU A 154 -14.08 0.52 -1.55
C LEU A 154 -15.47 -0.05 -1.91
#